data_AF-A0A6B3D5X6-F1
#
_entry.id   AF-A0A6B3D5X6-F1
#
_cell.length_a   1.000
_cell.length_b   1.000
_cell.length_c   1.000
_cell.angle_alpha   90.00
_cell.angle_beta   90.00
_cell.angle_gamma   90.00
#
_symmetry.space_group_name_H-M   'P 1'
#
loop_
_entity.id
_entity.type
_entity.pdbx_description
1 polymer ?
#
loop_
_entity_poly.entity_id
_entity_poly.type
_entity_poly.pdbx_seq_one_letter_code
_entity_poly.pdbx_strand_id
1 'polypeptide(L)'
;DGLVPDPYIAMGQTAENLARAKGITRQEMDEFGVRSQNLAEEAIKNGFWEREITPVTLPDGTVVSKDDGPRAGVTLEGVAGLKPVFRPDGLVTAGNCCPLNDGAAALVIMSDTKARELGLTPLARIVSTGVSGLS
;
A
#
# COMPACT_ATOMS: atom_id res chain seq x y z
N ASP A 1 7.16 18.26 26.27
CA ASP A 1 8.00 17.61 27.30
C ASP A 1 8.52 16.22 26.86
N GLY A 2 8.13 15.71 25.68
CA GLY A 2 8.51 14.36 25.24
C GLY A 2 7.78 13.24 25.99
N LEU A 3 6.83 13.60 26.87
CA LEU A 3 6.05 12.67 27.69
C LEU A 3 4.64 12.47 27.14
N VAL A 4 4.17 13.38 26.29
CA VAL A 4 2.88 13.29 25.60
C VAL A 4 3.11 12.95 24.12
N PRO A 5 2.46 11.90 23.59
CA PRO A 5 2.46 11.63 22.15
C PRO A 5 1.98 12.86 21.39
N ASP A 6 2.64 13.21 20.28
CA ASP A 6 2.14 14.23 19.36
C ASP A 6 1.11 13.57 18.41
N PRO A 7 -0.21 13.75 18.60
CA PRO A 7 -1.21 13.12 17.75
C PRO A 7 -1.27 13.75 16.36
N TYR A 8 -0.65 14.92 16.14
CA TYR A 8 -0.66 15.66 14.88
C TYR A 8 0.64 15.50 14.08
N ILE A 9 1.55 14.64 14.53
CA ILE A 9 2.77 14.33 13.81
C ILE A 9 2.43 13.77 12.42
N ALA A 10 3.08 14.31 11.38
CA ALA A 10 2.91 13.79 10.02
C ALA A 10 3.39 12.33 9.93
N MET A 11 2.67 11.47 9.20
CA MET A 11 2.99 10.04 9.09
C MET A 11 4.41 9.77 8.58
N GLY A 12 4.95 10.59 7.66
CA GLY A 12 6.34 10.46 7.24
C GLY A 12 7.36 10.66 8.37
N GLN A 13 7.05 11.51 9.35
CA GLN A 13 7.89 11.72 10.53
C GLN A 13 7.84 10.53 11.50
N THR A 14 6.71 9.82 11.58
CA THR A 14 6.61 8.59 12.41
C THR A 14 7.43 7.46 11.79
N ALA A 15 7.45 7.35 10.45
CA ALA A 15 8.30 6.41 9.73
C ALA A 15 9.80 6.68 9.97
N GLU A 16 10.23 7.95 9.93
CA GLU A 16 11.60 8.35 10.29
C GLU A 16 11.97 7.96 11.73
N ASN A 17 11.06 8.17 12.68
CA ASN A 17 11.27 7.79 14.08
C ASN A 17 11.41 6.27 14.25
N LEU A 18 10.55 5.51 13.58
CA LEU A 18 10.58 4.05 13.62
C LEU A 18 11.87 3.50 13.03
N ALA A 19 12.28 4.01 11.86
CA ALA A 19 13.51 3.57 11.20
C ALA A 19 14.72 3.77 12.12
N ARG A 20 14.84 4.93 12.76
CA ARG A 20 15.93 5.22 13.72
C ARG A 20 15.85 4.37 14.98
N ALA A 21 14.66 4.24 15.57
CA ALA A 21 14.46 3.47 16.79
C ALA A 21 14.74 1.97 16.61
N LYS A 22 14.57 1.46 15.38
CA LYS A 22 14.81 0.05 15.02
C LYS A 22 16.12 -0.18 14.26
N GLY A 23 16.87 0.87 13.95
CA GLY A 23 18.11 0.78 13.19
C GLY A 23 17.90 0.29 11.75
N ILE A 24 16.73 0.54 11.15
CA ILE A 24 16.45 0.20 9.76
C ILE A 24 17.21 1.17 8.87
N THR A 25 18.02 0.65 7.96
CA THR A 25 18.84 1.43 7.06
C THR A 25 18.06 1.91 5.84
N ARG A 26 18.55 2.99 5.21
CA ARG A 26 18.02 3.48 3.94
C ARG A 26 18.03 2.40 2.85
N GLN A 27 19.09 1.60 2.81
CA GLN A 27 19.26 0.54 1.83
C GLN A 27 18.17 -0.54 1.99
N GLU A 28 17.90 -1.02 3.21
CA GLU A 28 16.84 -2.01 3.45
C GLU A 28 15.46 -1.50 3.05
N MET A 29 15.19 -0.21 3.30
CA MET A 29 13.93 0.44 2.90
C MET A 29 13.78 0.51 1.39
N ASP A 30 14.84 0.92 0.68
CA ASP A 30 14.86 1.00 -0.77
C ASP A 30 14.77 -0.39 -1.41
N GLU A 31 15.48 -1.39 -0.89
CA GLU A 31 15.38 -2.79 -1.33
C GLU A 31 13.96 -3.34 -1.19
N PHE A 32 13.28 -3.03 -0.08
CA PHE A 32 11.88 -3.40 0.10
C PHE A 32 10.96 -2.69 -0.91
N GLY A 33 11.15 -1.39 -1.12
CA GLY A 33 10.36 -0.61 -2.09
C GLY A 33 10.53 -1.13 -3.52
N VAL A 34 11.76 -1.41 -3.94
CA VAL A 34 12.10 -1.99 -5.25
C VAL A 34 11.47 -3.37 -5.39
N ARG A 35 11.61 -4.24 -4.38
CA ARG A 35 10.98 -5.56 -4.39
C ARG A 35 9.46 -5.46 -4.53
N SER A 36 8.82 -4.53 -3.83
CA SER A 36 7.38 -4.30 -3.93
C SER A 36 6.95 -3.90 -5.34
N GLN A 37 7.69 -2.99 -5.98
CA GLN A 37 7.42 -2.56 -7.36
C GLN A 37 7.55 -3.72 -8.35
N ASN A 38 8.62 -4.51 -8.23
CA ASN A 38 8.87 -5.63 -9.15
C ASN A 38 7.83 -6.76 -9.01
N LEU A 39 7.36 -7.04 -7.78
CA LEU A 39 6.27 -7.99 -7.56
C LEU A 39 4.94 -7.49 -8.14
N ALA A 40 4.65 -6.19 -8.00
CA ALA A 40 3.45 -5.60 -8.59
C ALA A 40 3.51 -5.63 -10.13
N GLU A 41 4.67 -5.32 -10.71
CA GLU A 41 4.91 -5.41 -12.16
C GLU A 41 4.68 -6.84 -12.68
N GLU A 42 5.22 -7.86 -12.00
CA GLU A 42 5.01 -9.26 -12.36
C GLU A 42 3.54 -9.68 -12.27
N ALA A 43 2.85 -9.30 -11.19
CA ALA A 43 1.43 -9.59 -11.00
C ALA A 43 0.55 -8.96 -12.09
N ILE A 44 0.84 -7.72 -12.48
CA ILE A 44 0.16 -7.03 -13.59
C ILE A 44 0.41 -7.76 -14.91
N LYS A 45 1.67 -8.12 -15.21
CA LYS A 45 2.03 -8.83 -16.45
C LYS A 45 1.33 -10.19 -16.57
N ASN A 46 1.15 -10.87 -15.45
CA ASN A 46 0.51 -12.18 -15.42
C ASN A 46 -1.02 -12.12 -15.31
N GLY A 47 -1.62 -10.93 -15.37
CA GLY A 47 -3.08 -10.73 -15.34
C GLY A 47 -3.73 -11.00 -13.97
N PHE A 48 -2.93 -11.07 -12.89
CA PHE A 48 -3.43 -11.45 -11.56
C PHE A 48 -4.55 -10.53 -11.07
N TRP A 49 -4.41 -9.23 -11.30
CA TRP A 49 -5.35 -8.20 -10.83
C TRP A 49 -6.61 -8.06 -11.70
N GLU A 50 -6.62 -8.62 -12.92
CA GLU A 50 -7.75 -8.48 -13.86
C GLU A 50 -9.05 -9.08 -13.32
N ARG A 51 -8.95 -10.05 -12.40
CA ARG A 51 -10.10 -10.66 -11.72
C ARG A 51 -10.74 -9.74 -10.69
N GLU A 52 -9.99 -8.79 -10.12
CA GLU A 52 -10.39 -8.02 -8.94
C GLU A 52 -10.62 -6.54 -9.26
N ILE A 53 -10.03 -6.02 -10.32
CA ILE A 53 -10.26 -4.65 -10.79
C ILE A 53 -11.55 -4.57 -11.62
N THR A 54 -12.50 -3.75 -11.18
CA THR A 54 -13.66 -3.37 -11.99
C THR A 54 -13.31 -2.13 -12.82
N PRO A 55 -13.38 -2.17 -14.17
CA PRO A 55 -13.06 -1.02 -15.01
C PRO A 55 -13.97 0.17 -14.74
N VAL A 56 -13.38 1.37 -14.72
CA VAL A 56 -14.09 2.65 -14.54
C VAL A 56 -13.99 3.46 -15.82
N THR A 57 -15.14 3.82 -16.39
CA THR A 57 -15.20 4.72 -17.55
C THR A 57 -15.31 6.17 -17.09
N LEU A 58 -14.37 7.00 -17.53
CA LEU A 58 -14.32 8.43 -17.23
C LEU A 58 -15.28 9.21 -18.14
N PRO A 59 -15.62 10.48 -17.79
CA PRO A 59 -16.51 11.31 -18.60
C PRO A 59 -16.04 11.56 -20.05
N ASP A 60 -14.74 11.46 -20.30
CA ASP A 60 -14.14 11.60 -21.64
C ASP A 60 -14.15 10.29 -22.46
N GLY A 61 -14.65 9.20 -21.88
CA GLY A 61 -14.70 7.87 -22.50
C GLY A 61 -13.48 6.99 -22.24
N THR A 62 -12.44 7.50 -21.57
CA THR A 62 -11.27 6.70 -21.18
C THR A 62 -11.68 5.63 -20.18
N VAL A 63 -11.21 4.40 -20.37
CA VAL A 63 -11.45 3.28 -19.44
C VAL A 63 -10.20 3.03 -18.62
N VAL A 64 -10.32 3.21 -17.31
CA VAL A 64 -9.29 2.85 -16.32
C VAL A 64 -9.55 1.42 -15.85
N SER A 65 -8.66 0.49 -16.19
CA SER A 65 -8.81 -0.94 -15.87
C SER A 65 -7.55 -1.56 -15.26
N LYS A 66 -6.52 -0.76 -14.97
CA LYS A 66 -5.24 -1.18 -14.42
C LYS A 66 -4.73 -0.12 -13.45
N ASP A 67 -3.98 -0.56 -12.44
CA ASP A 67 -3.25 0.34 -11.55
C ASP A 67 -2.18 1.12 -12.32
N ASP A 68 -2.07 2.41 -12.05
CA ASP A 68 -1.09 3.33 -12.66
C ASP A 68 0.10 3.66 -11.74
N GLY A 69 0.02 3.25 -10.47
CA GLY A 69 1.06 3.45 -9.46
C GLY A 69 2.33 2.61 -9.70
N PRO A 70 2.25 1.32 -10.06
CA PRO A 70 3.43 0.49 -10.30
C PRO A 70 4.28 1.00 -11.48
N ARG A 71 5.58 1.15 -11.24
CA ARG A 71 6.54 1.63 -12.23
C ARG A 71 7.40 0.46 -12.68
N ALA A 72 7.33 0.13 -13.97
CA ALA A 72 8.09 -0.98 -14.53
C ALA A 72 9.60 -0.71 -14.48
N GLY A 73 10.37 -1.76 -14.15
CA GLY A 73 11.84 -1.73 -14.21
C GLY A 73 12.50 -0.86 -13.12
N VAL A 74 11.86 -0.70 -11.96
CA VAL A 74 12.46 -0.01 -10.82
C VAL A 74 13.69 -0.79 -10.34
N THR A 75 14.82 -0.09 -10.19
CA THR A 75 16.08 -0.66 -9.68
C THR A 75 16.53 0.04 -8.40
N LEU A 76 17.38 -0.63 -7.63
CA LEU A 76 17.97 -0.08 -6.41
C LEU A 76 18.80 1.17 -6.72
N GLU A 77 19.58 1.15 -7.80
CA GLU A 77 20.36 2.31 -8.25
C GLU A 77 19.46 3.49 -8.61
N GLY A 78 18.31 3.22 -9.23
CA GLY A 78 17.34 4.23 -9.62
C GLY A 78 16.71 4.93 -8.42
N VAL A 79 16.42 4.21 -7.34
CA VAL A 79 15.82 4.80 -6.13
C VAL A 79 16.85 5.37 -5.15
N ALA A 80 18.09 4.89 -5.17
CA ALA A 80 19.15 5.35 -4.27
C ALA A 80 19.43 6.86 -4.40
N GLY A 81 19.26 7.43 -5.61
CA GLY A 81 19.42 8.86 -5.87
C GLY A 81 18.28 9.75 -5.36
N LEU A 82 17.18 9.18 -4.86
CA LEU A 82 16.04 9.95 -4.39
C LEU A 82 16.36 10.67 -3.08
N LYS A 83 15.93 11.93 -3.01
CA LYS A 83 16.09 12.79 -1.84
C LYS A 83 15.08 12.43 -0.75
N PRO A 84 15.46 12.53 0.52
CA PRO A 84 14.52 12.46 1.64
C PRO A 84 13.41 13.50 1.53
N VAL A 85 12.19 13.14 1.92
CA VAL A 85 11.01 14.01 1.76
C VAL A 85 10.60 14.69 3.07
N PHE A 86 10.85 14.06 4.22
CA PHE A 86 10.32 14.53 5.51
C PHE A 86 11.36 15.20 6.42
N ARG A 87 12.66 14.92 6.24
CA ARG A 87 13.76 15.53 6.99
C ARG A 87 14.98 15.71 6.09
N PRO A 88 15.81 16.75 6.29
CA PRO A 88 17.06 16.92 5.53
C PRO A 88 18.01 15.72 5.64
N ASP A 89 18.08 15.09 6.81
CA ASP A 89 18.88 13.88 7.10
C ASP A 89 18.01 12.62 7.14
N GLY A 90 16.85 12.64 6.48
CA GLY A 90 15.86 11.57 6.53
C GLY A 90 16.26 10.32 5.75
N LEU A 91 15.58 9.22 6.07
CA LEU A 91 15.70 7.93 5.38
C LEU A 91 14.53 7.68 4.42
N VAL A 92 13.40 8.37 4.61
CA VAL A 92 12.18 8.15 3.83
C VAL A 92 12.19 9.00 2.56
N THR A 93 12.00 8.34 1.41
CA THR A 93 11.93 8.96 0.07
C THR A 93 10.66 8.56 -0.67
N ALA A 94 10.38 9.23 -1.77
CA ALA A 94 9.27 8.85 -2.66
C ALA A 94 9.39 7.43 -3.25
N GLY A 95 10.58 6.81 -3.22
CA GLY A 95 10.79 5.44 -3.72
C GLY A 95 10.54 4.35 -2.68
N ASN A 96 10.54 4.71 -1.38
CA ASN A 96 10.36 3.77 -0.28
C ASN A 96 9.17 4.10 0.63
N CYS A 97 8.27 4.99 0.19
CA CYS A 97 6.99 5.25 0.82
C CYS A 97 5.83 5.01 -0.16
N CYS A 98 4.62 4.84 0.36
CA CYS A 98 3.44 4.72 -0.49
C CYS A 98 3.16 6.03 -1.24
N PRO A 99 2.67 5.96 -2.50
CA PRO A 99 2.16 7.14 -3.19
C PRO A 99 0.83 7.60 -2.59
N LEU A 100 0.42 8.81 -2.96
CA LEU A 100 -0.97 9.25 -2.79
C LEU A 100 -1.79 8.66 -3.94
N ASN A 101 -2.93 8.04 -3.63
CA ASN A 101 -3.73 7.31 -4.60
C ASN A 101 -5.22 7.64 -4.43
N ASP A 102 -5.95 7.50 -5.53
CA ASP A 102 -7.42 7.55 -5.56
C ASP A 102 -7.96 6.16 -5.89
N GLY A 103 -8.94 5.68 -5.13
CA GLY A 103 -9.52 4.35 -5.35
C GLY A 103 -10.67 4.03 -4.41
N ALA A 104 -11.43 3.00 -4.77
CA ALA A 104 -12.52 2.46 -3.95
C ALA A 104 -12.51 0.93 -3.99
N ALA A 105 -12.95 0.30 -2.91
CA ALA A 105 -13.12 -1.15 -2.81
C ALA A 105 -14.44 -1.46 -2.07
N ALA A 106 -15.09 -2.55 -2.45
CA ALA A 106 -16.33 -3.00 -1.82
C ALA A 106 -16.29 -4.52 -1.57
N LEU A 107 -16.82 -4.94 -0.43
CA LEU A 107 -16.99 -6.35 -0.08
C LEU A 107 -18.44 -6.59 0.37
N VAL A 108 -19.03 -7.70 -0.06
CA VAL A 108 -20.31 -8.18 0.46
C VAL A 108 -20.04 -9.18 1.57
N ILE A 109 -20.41 -8.84 2.79
CA ILE A 109 -20.25 -9.70 3.97
C ILE A 109 -21.64 -10.23 4.36
N MET A 110 -21.72 -11.53 4.62
CA MET A 110 -22.95 -12.20 5.05
C MET A 110 -22.63 -13.37 5.98
N SER A 111 -23.65 -13.85 6.71
CA SER A 111 -23.54 -15.10 7.45
C SER A 111 -23.46 -16.31 6.51
N ASP A 112 -22.81 -17.37 6.97
CA ASP A 112 -22.69 -18.63 6.22
C ASP A 112 -24.05 -19.30 6.00
N THR A 113 -24.96 -19.19 6.98
CA THR A 113 -26.34 -19.66 6.85
C THR A 113 -27.06 -18.94 5.72
N LYS A 114 -26.96 -17.60 5.65
CA LYS A 114 -27.65 -16.85 4.60
C LYS A 114 -27.05 -17.11 3.21
N ALA A 115 -25.73 -17.25 3.13
CA ALA A 115 -25.06 -17.65 1.89
C ALA A 115 -25.59 -19.00 1.38
N ARG A 116 -25.72 -20.01 2.25
CA ARG A 116 -26.27 -21.33 1.90
C ARG A 116 -27.73 -21.28 1.44
N GLU A 117 -28.59 -20.54 2.15
CA GLU A 117 -29.99 -20.36 1.75
C GLU A 117 -30.13 -19.75 0.34
N LEU A 118 -29.25 -18.82 -0.01
CA LEU A 118 -29.24 -18.14 -1.29
C LEU A 118 -28.45 -18.91 -2.38
N GLY A 119 -27.88 -20.08 -2.07
CA GLY A 119 -27.07 -20.87 -3.00
C GLY A 119 -25.76 -20.19 -3.42
N LEU A 120 -25.25 -19.25 -2.64
CA LEU A 120 -24.02 -18.52 -2.92
C LEU A 120 -22.79 -19.30 -2.44
N THR A 121 -21.70 -19.23 -3.19
CA THR A 121 -20.40 -19.81 -2.81
C THR A 121 -19.50 -18.71 -2.22
N PRO A 122 -19.23 -18.69 -0.90
CA PRO A 122 -18.36 -17.68 -0.29
C PRO A 122 -16.92 -17.82 -0.75
N LEU A 123 -16.22 -16.69 -0.90
CA LEU A 123 -14.79 -16.66 -1.27
C LEU A 123 -13.87 -16.93 -0.08
N ALA A 124 -14.26 -16.49 1.12
CA ALA A 124 -13.48 -16.61 2.35
C ALA A 124 -14.39 -16.51 3.59
N ARG A 125 -13.81 -16.75 4.78
CA ARG A 125 -14.48 -16.59 6.08
C ARG A 125 -13.65 -15.70 6.99
N ILE A 126 -14.29 -14.72 7.63
CA ILE A 126 -13.68 -13.92 8.70
C ILE A 126 -13.64 -14.78 9.97
N VAL A 127 -12.43 -15.14 10.42
CA VAL A 127 -12.23 -15.98 11.63
C VAL A 127 -12.14 -15.12 12.89
N SER A 128 -11.44 -13.99 12.82
CA SER A 128 -11.27 -13.06 13.93
C SER A 128 -10.89 -11.68 13.41
N THR A 129 -11.20 -10.64 14.19
CA THR A 129 -10.70 -9.27 13.99
C THR A 129 -10.11 -8.77 15.30
N GLY A 130 -9.11 -7.89 15.23
CA GLY A 130 -8.43 -7.34 16.40
C GLY A 130 -7.93 -5.93 16.12
N VAL A 131 -7.96 -5.09 17.15
CA VAL A 131 -7.58 -3.68 17.08
C VAL A 131 -6.85 -3.30 18.37
N SER A 132 -5.74 -2.57 18.28
CA SER A 132 -4.94 -2.13 19.43
C SER A 132 -4.35 -0.75 19.18
N GLY A 133 -4.18 0.07 20.22
CA GLY A 133 -3.51 1.37 20.09
C GLY A 133 -4.25 2.34 19.15
N LEU A 134 -5.56 2.48 19.34
CA LEU A 134 -6.38 3.46 18.62
C LEU A 134 -6.09 4.87 19.14
N SER A 135 -5.93 5.82 18.22
CA SER A 135 -5.86 7.24 18.53
C SER A 135 -7.24 7.83 18.82
#